data_AF-A0A401NE02-F1
#
_entry.id   AF-A0A401NE02-F1
#
_cell.length_a   1.000
_cell.length_b   1.000
_cell.length_c   1.000
_cell.angle_alpha   90.00
_cell.angle_beta   90.00
_cell.angle_gamma   90.00
#
_symmetry.space_group_name_H-M   'P 1'
#
loop_
_entity.id
_entity.type
_entity.pdbx_description
1 polymer ?
#
loop_
_entity_poly.entity_id
_entity_poly.type
_entity_poly.pdbx_seq_one_letter_code
_entity_poly.pdbx_strand_id
1 'polypeptide(L)' 'MDRYKITMPDGSSTEEPFDSDKQAIACAVDANRGVSKHLVVEKYTADGRLIPTAQAPAKHKGHHKNRSNS' A
#
# COMPACT_ATOMS: atom_id res chain seq x y z
N MET A 1 1.36 -5.43 -18.46
CA MET A 1 1.36 -4.27 -17.56
C MET A 1 -0.07 -3.89 -17.25
N ASP A 2 -0.40 -3.85 -15.96
CA ASP A 2 -1.69 -3.35 -15.47
C ASP A 2 -1.48 -1.96 -14.89
N ARG A 3 -2.52 -1.12 -14.92
CA ARG A 3 -2.46 0.22 -14.32
C ARG A 3 -2.75 0.11 -12.83
N TYR A 4 -1.94 0.78 -12.01
CA TYR A 4 -2.14 0.87 -10.57
C TYR A 4 -2.28 2.33 -10.16
N LYS A 5 -3.03 2.56 -9.10
CA LYS A 5 -3.12 3.84 -8.40
C LYS A 5 -2.47 3.68 -7.03
N ILE A 6 -1.49 4.53 -6.76
CA ILE A 6 -0.81 4.60 -5.47
C ILE A 6 -1.29 5.87 -4.79
N THR A 7 -1.88 5.74 -3.61
CA THR A 7 -2.25 6.88 -2.77
C THR A 7 -1.32 6.95 -1.57
N MET A 8 -0.68 8.10 -1.45
CA MET A 8 0.26 8.43 -0.40
C MET A 8 -0.44 8.89 0.88
N PRO A 9 0.23 8.86 2.05
CA PRO A 9 -0.35 9.32 3.30
C PRO A 9 -0.72 10.81 3.33
N ASP A 10 -0.13 11.62 2.45
CA ASP A 10 -0.44 13.05 2.28
C ASP A 10 -1.69 13.31 1.42
N GLY A 11 -2.33 12.24 0.91
CA GLY A 11 -3.49 12.31 0.04
C GLY A 11 -3.16 12.49 -1.44
N SER A 12 -1.88 12.63 -1.81
CA SER A 12 -1.47 12.61 -3.21
C SER A 12 -1.65 11.21 -3.80
N SER A 13 -1.96 11.15 -5.09
CA SER A 13 -2.04 9.87 -5.79
C SER A 13 -1.33 9.92 -7.13
N THR A 14 -0.62 8.84 -7.45
CA THR A 14 0.04 8.63 -8.73
C THR A 14 -0.54 7.40 -9.41
N GLU A 15 -0.63 7.43 -10.74
CA GLU A 15 -1.11 6.31 -11.53
C GLU A 15 0.00 5.85 -12.47
N GLU A 16 0.44 4.61 -12.31
CA GLU A 16 1.60 4.07 -13.03
C GLU A 16 1.32 2.62 -13.48
N PRO A 17 1.80 2.20 -14.67
CA PRO A 17 1.72 0.83 -15.11
C PRO A 17 2.80 -0.04 -14.44
N PHE A 18 2.42 -1.20 -13.91
CA PHE A 18 3.36 -2.19 -13.36
C PHE A 18 3.09 -3.59 -13.92
N ASP A 19 4.11 -4.44 -13.92
CA ASP A 19 3.97 -5.84 -14.37
C ASP A 19 3.36 -6.74 -13.30
N SER A 20 3.40 -6.33 -12.03
CA SER A 20 2.82 -7.10 -10.91
C SER A 20 2.52 -6.23 -9.69
N ASP A 21 1.59 -6.71 -8.85
CA ASP A 21 1.27 -6.11 -7.55
C ASP A 21 2.53 -5.88 -6.70
N LYS A 22 3.49 -6.83 -6.73
CA LYS A 22 4.74 -6.72 -5.96
C LYS A 22 5.58 -5.52 -6.37
N GLN A 23 5.69 -5.25 -7.67
CA GLN A 23 6.42 -4.09 -8.17
C GLN A 23 5.71 -2.78 -7.80
N ALA A 24 4.38 -2.74 -7.96
CA ALA A 24 3.59 -1.58 -7.57
C ALA A 24 3.73 -1.25 -6.08
N ILE A 25 3.65 -2.27 -5.21
CA ILE A 25 3.85 -2.12 -3.76
C ILE A 25 5.28 -1.68 -3.44
N ALA A 26 6.30 -2.29 -4.05
CA ALA A 26 7.69 -1.91 -3.81
C ALA A 26 7.95 -0.45 -4.20
N CYS A 27 7.43 -0.01 -5.35
CA CYS A 27 7.52 1.37 -5.80
C CYS A 27 6.80 2.33 -4.84
N ALA A 28 5.59 1.98 -4.40
CA ALA A 28 4.84 2.80 -3.44
C ALA A 28 5.57 2.94 -2.09
N VAL A 29 6.16 1.86 -1.58
CA VAL A 29 6.95 1.88 -0.35
C VAL A 29 8.20 2.73 -0.51
N ASP A 30 8.93 2.58 -1.62
CA ASP A 30 10.13 3.35 -1.91
C ASP A 30 9.82 4.85 -2.02
N ALA A 31 8.74 5.20 -2.74
CA ALA A 31 8.25 6.56 -2.87
C ALA A 31 7.78 7.16 -1.52
N ASN A 32 7.30 6.33 -0.59
CA ASN A 32 7.02 6.72 0.80
C ASN A 32 8.27 6.59 1.72
N ARG A 33 9.48 6.73 1.17
CA ARG A 33 10.77 6.69 1.91
C ARG A 33 10.99 5.38 2.68
N GLY A 34 10.53 4.27 2.14
CA GLY A 34 10.62 2.94 2.76
C GLY A 34 9.55 2.66 3.83
N VAL A 35 8.59 3.56 4.05
CA VAL A 35 7.53 3.38 5.05
C VAL A 35 6.32 2.72 4.40
N SER A 36 5.85 1.58 4.92
CA SER A 36 4.65 0.90 4.42
C SER A 36 3.33 1.36 5.02
N LYS A 37 3.37 2.28 5.99
CA LYS A 37 2.22 2.70 6.77
C LYS A 37 1.37 3.72 6.01
N HIS A 38 0.05 3.54 6.02
CA HIS A 38 -0.94 4.47 5.44
C HIS A 38 -0.85 4.70 3.93
N LEU A 39 -0.07 3.90 3.19
CA LEU A 39 -0.10 3.91 1.73
C LEU A 39 -1.14 2.93 1.21
N VAL A 40 -1.79 3.27 0.12
CA VAL A 40 -2.80 2.43 -0.54
C VAL A 40 -2.32 2.16 -1.95
N VAL A 41 -2.32 0.89 -2.36
CA VAL A 41 -1.98 0.48 -3.72
C VAL A 41 -3.17 -0.27 -4.27
N GLU A 42 -3.78 0.29 -5.29
CA GLU A 42 -4.97 -0.24 -5.95
C GLU A 42 -4.64 -0.59 -7.40
N LYS A 43 -5.25 -1.65 -7.91
CA LYS A 43 -5.08 -2.11 -9.28
C LYS A 43 -6.35 -1.81 -10.06
N TYR A 44 -6.19 -1.30 -11.29
CA TYR A 44 -7.30 -1.19 -12.23
C TYR A 44 -7.64 -2.57 -12.79
N THR A 45 -8.91 -2.95 -12.66
CA THR A 45 -9.50 -4.12 -13.31
C THR A 45 -9.85 -3.79 -14.77
N ALA A 46 -10.17 -4.82 -15.56
CA ALA A 46 -10.53 -4.66 -16.97
C ALA A 46 -11.79 -3.79 -17.19
N ASP A 47 -12.68 -3.73 -16.21
CA ASP A 47 -13.86 -2.86 -16.17
C ASP A 47 -13.58 -1.44 -15.63
N GLY A 48 -12.31 -1.11 -15.38
CA GLY A 48 -11.87 0.21 -14.93
C GLY A 48 -12.11 0.49 -13.44
N ARG A 49 -12.39 -0.55 -12.63
CA ARG A 49 -12.54 -0.41 -11.18
C ARG A 49 -11.20 -0.55 -10.47
N LEU A 50 -11.06 0.13 -9.35
CA LEU A 50 -9.90 0.00 -8.47
C LEU A 50 -10.17 -1.08 -7.43
N ILE A 51 -9.30 -2.08 -7.38
CA ILE A 51 -9.29 -3.09 -6.33
C ILE A 51 -8.02 -2.94 -5.48
N PRO A 52 -8.12 -2.92 -4.14
CA PRO A 52 -6.93 -2.90 -3.29
C PRO A 52 -6.05 -4.12 -3.61
N THR A 53 -4.79 -3.86 -3.92
CA THR A 53 -3.80 -4.94 -3.99
C THR A 53 -3.55 -5.44 -2.57
N ALA A 54 -3.35 -6.75 -2.43
CA ALA A 54 -3.00 -7.33 -1.14
C ALA A 54 -1.59 -6.84 -0.76
N GLN A 55 -1.50 -5.67 -0.14
CA GLN A 55 -0.34 -5.30 0.65
C GLN A 55 -0.13 -6.46 1.63
N ALA A 56 0.98 -7.18 1.47
CA ALA A 56 1.41 -8.14 2.48
C ALA A 56 1.25 -7.44 3.82
N PRO A 57 0.47 -7.99 4.76
CA PRO A 57 0.04 -7.27 5.94
C PRO A 57 1.31 -6.68 6.54
N ALA A 58 1.38 -5.34 6.59
CA ALA A 58 2.37 -4.68 7.40
C ALA A 58 2.30 -5.42 8.72
N LYS A 59 3.38 -6.10 9.11
CA LYS A 59 3.42 -6.83 10.37
C LYS A 59 3.24 -5.75 11.43
N HIS A 60 1.99 -5.48 11.77
CA HIS A 60 1.59 -4.70 12.90
C HIS A 60 2.07 -5.53 14.08
N LYS A 61 3.33 -5.35 14.48
CA LYS A 61 3.73 -5.54 15.87
C LYS A 61 3.03 -4.44 16.67
N GLY A 62 1.72 -4.55 16.78
CA GLY A 62 0.97 -3.95 17.86
C GLY A 62 1.43 -4.64 19.13
N HIS A 63 2.55 -4.19 19.70
CA HIS A 63 2.79 -4.37 21.12
C HIS A 63 1.77 -3.49 21.85
N HIS A 64 0.53 -3.95 21.93
CA HIS A 64 -0.34 -3.58 23.05
C HIS A 64 0.29 -4.24 24.29
N LYS A 65 1.31 -3.58 24.86
CA LYS A 65 1.73 -3.89 26.22
C LYS A 65 0.61 -3.32 27.10
N ASN A 66 -0.31 -4.20 27.49
CA ASN A 66 -1.25 -3.94 28.56
C ASN A 66 -0.47 -3.37 29.74
N ARG A 67 -0.76 -2.12 30.08
CA ARG A 67 -0.34 -1.49 31.31
C ARG A 67 -1.23 -2.06 32.41
N SER A 68 -0.94 -3.30 32.82
CA SER A 68 -1.55 -3.89 34.01
C SER A 68 -0.83 -3.31 35.21
N ASN A 69 -1.53 -2.39 35.88
CA ASN A 69 -1.20 -1.89 37.20
C ASN A 69 -1.37 -3.05 38.20
N SER A 70 -0.36 -3.34 39.01
CA SER A 70 -0.46 -4.06 40.28
C SER A 70 0.72 -3.71 41.18
#